data_AF-A0A842LYN2-F1
#
_entry.id   AF-A0A842LYN2-F1
#
_cell.length_a   1.000
_cell.length_b   1.000
_cell.length_c   1.000
_cell.angle_alpha   90.00
_cell.angle_beta   90.00
_cell.angle_gamma   90.00
#
_symmetry.space_group_name_H-M   'P 1'
#
loop_
_entity.id
_entity.type
_entity.pdbx_description
1 polymer ?
#
loop_
_entity_poly.entity_id
_entity_poly.type
_entity_poly.pdbx_seq_one_letter_code
_entity_poly.pdbx_strand_id
1 'polypeptide(L)' 'KAERAAHVVVDVPPKGTSEGLKYEDPLRDFISSNRIKMRGWGSPDPPAEMEPLRELITVPASSIIEAGSLQV' A
#
# COMPACT_ATOMS: atom_id res chain seq x y z
N LYS A 1 5.02 -1.32 21.98
CA LYS A 1 5.76 -1.84 20.80
C LYS A 1 5.39 -1.06 19.53
N ALA A 2 4.10 -0.95 19.19
CA ALA A 2 3.63 -0.20 18.03
C ALA A 2 4.00 1.30 18.05
N GLU A 3 3.77 1.98 19.18
CA GLU A 3 4.13 3.40 19.35
C GLU A 3 5.62 3.68 19.12
N ARG A 4 6.50 2.82 19.65
CA ARG A 4 7.96 2.91 19.42
C ARG A 4 8.36 2.71 17.95
N ALA A 5 7.50 2.08 17.16
CA ALA A 5 7.68 1.83 15.73
C ALA A 5 6.85 2.80 14.86
N ALA A 6 6.37 3.92 15.43
CA ALA A 6 5.53 4.89 14.73
C ALA A 6 4.24 4.31 14.12
N HIS A 7 3.69 3.25 14.70
CA HIS A 7 2.40 2.68 14.31
C HIS A 7 1.30 3.02 15.32
N VAL A 8 0.10 3.30 14.79
CA VAL A 8 -1.13 3.50 15.57
C VAL A 8 -1.86 2.17 15.72
N VAL A 9 -2.28 1.84 16.95
CA VAL A 9 -3.17 0.72 17.22
C VAL A 9 -4.57 1.26 17.37
N VAL A 10 -5.51 0.69 16.63
CA VAL A 10 -6.93 1.07 16.67
C VAL A 10 -7.73 -0.10 17.21
N ASP A 11 -8.52 0.15 18.26
CA ASP A 11 -9.44 -0.86 18.79
C ASP A 11 -10.68 -0.95 17.91
N VAL A 12 -10.96 -2.17 17.43
CA VAL A 12 -12.05 -2.47 16.50
C VAL A 12 -12.91 -3.59 17.10
N PRO A 13 -14.26 -3.50 17.05
CA PRO A 13 -15.13 -4.53 17.60
C PRO A 13 -14.94 -5.88 16.86
N PRO A 14 -14.53 -6.95 17.58
CA PRO A 14 -14.17 -8.23 16.95
C PRO A 14 -15.37 -9.14 16.65
N LYS A 15 -16.58 -8.77 17.08
CA LYS A 15 -17.76 -9.64 16.96
C LYS A 15 -18.02 -10.04 15.50
N GLY A 16 -18.22 -11.33 15.27
CA GLY A 16 -18.55 -11.91 13.95
C GLY A 16 -17.36 -12.06 12.98
N THR A 17 -16.12 -11.79 13.39
CA THR A 17 -14.97 -11.89 12.45
C THR A 17 -14.65 -13.34 12.06
N SER A 18 -14.83 -14.30 12.96
CA SER A 18 -14.66 -15.73 12.69
C SER A 18 -15.98 -16.46 12.37
N GLU A 19 -17.08 -15.75 12.18
CA GLU A 19 -18.38 -16.36 11.91
C GLU A 19 -18.36 -17.08 10.56
N GLY A 20 -18.94 -18.28 10.53
CA GLY A 20 -18.96 -19.18 9.38
C GLY A 20 -17.66 -19.96 9.12
N LEU A 21 -16.62 -19.77 9.95
CA LEU A 21 -15.35 -20.49 9.82
C LEU A 21 -15.27 -21.63 10.84
N LYS A 22 -14.87 -22.82 10.39
CA LYS A 22 -14.59 -23.96 11.28
C LYS A 22 -13.31 -23.74 12.06
N TYR A 23 -13.23 -24.28 13.27
CA TYR A 23 -12.03 -24.14 14.10
C TYR A 23 -10.80 -24.77 13.43
N GLU A 24 -11.00 -25.85 12.69
CA GLU A 24 -9.97 -26.62 11.99
C GLU A 24 -9.56 -26.00 10.66
N ASP A 25 -10.20 -24.91 10.22
CA ASP A 25 -9.85 -24.23 8.99
C ASP A 25 -8.45 -23.58 9.16
N PRO A 26 -7.44 -24.03 8.39
CA PRO A 26 -6.08 -23.52 8.51
C PRO A 26 -5.96 -22.03 8.16
N LEU A 27 -6.95 -21.46 7.48
CA LEU A 27 -7.00 -20.05 7.10
C LEU A 27 -7.87 -19.21 8.04
N ARG A 28 -8.46 -19.79 9.08
CA ARG A 28 -9.40 -19.09 9.98
C ARG A 28 -8.84 -17.80 10.54
N ASP A 29 -7.62 -17.84 11.03
CA ASP A 29 -6.96 -16.69 11.66
C ASP A 29 -6.60 -15.62 10.63
N PHE A 30 -6.13 -16.04 9.45
CA PHE A 30 -5.84 -15.13 8.34
C PHE A 30 -7.11 -14.40 7.87
N ILE A 31 -8.22 -15.12 7.69
CA ILE A 31 -9.49 -14.54 7.25
C ILE A 31 -10.05 -13.62 8.33
N SER A 32 -10.06 -14.05 9.60
CA SER A 32 -10.57 -13.25 10.72
C SER A 32 -9.77 -11.96 10.91
N SER A 33 -8.45 -12.03 10.78
CA SER A 33 -7.55 -10.86 10.88
C SER A 33 -7.77 -9.88 9.74
N ASN A 34 -7.95 -10.37 8.50
CA ASN A 34 -8.28 -9.50 7.37
C ASN A 34 -9.65 -8.81 7.55
N ARG A 35 -10.65 -9.51 8.09
CA ARG A 35 -11.95 -8.90 8.41
C ARG A 35 -11.82 -7.79 9.46
N ILE A 36 -10.94 -7.94 10.47
CA ILE A 36 -10.63 -6.87 11.44
C ILE A 36 -9.92 -5.70 10.74
N LYS A 37 -8.89 -6.00 9.93
CA LYS A 37 -8.15 -4.99 9.16
C LYS A 37 -9.12 -4.12 8.37
N MET A 38 -10.01 -4.73 7.57
CA MET A 38 -10.98 -4.00 6.74
C MET A 38 -11.97 -3.14 7.54
N ARG A 39 -12.28 -3.47 8.80
CA ARG A 39 -13.16 -2.67 9.66
C ARG A 39 -12.45 -1.48 10.29
N GLY A 40 -11.18 -1.64 10.66
CA GLY A 40 -10.33 -0.55 11.16
C GLY A 40 -9.76 0.32 10.05
N TRP A 41 -9.91 -0.10 8.80
CA TRP A 41 -9.39 0.59 7.62
C TRP A 41 -10.33 1.73 7.21
N GLY A 42 -10.14 2.90 7.83
CA GLY A 42 -10.99 4.09 7.64
C GLY A 42 -10.88 4.81 6.29
N SER A 43 -10.02 4.37 5.36
CA SER A 43 -9.90 4.91 3.99
C SER A 43 -8.97 3.99 3.17
N PRO A 44 -9.19 3.73 1.86
CA PRO A 44 -8.13 3.17 1.04
C PRO A 44 -6.92 4.08 1.18
N ASP A 45 -5.75 3.53 1.49
CA ASP A 45 -4.53 4.30 1.32
C ASP A 45 -4.56 4.81 -0.13
N PRO A 46 -4.58 6.13 -0.39
CA PRO A 46 -4.26 6.58 -1.73
C PRO A 46 -2.89 5.96 -2.07
N PRO A 47 -2.69 5.48 -3.31
CA PRO A 47 -1.43 4.86 -3.70
C PRO A 47 -0.27 5.71 -3.16
N ALA A 48 0.64 5.07 -2.42
CA ALA A 48 1.71 5.73 -1.67
C ALA A 48 2.62 6.62 -2.54
N GLU A 49 2.47 6.54 -3.86
CA GLU A 49 3.18 7.32 -4.86
C GLU A 49 2.19 7.96 -5.84
N MET A 50 1.57 9.05 -5.40
CA MET A 50 1.12 10.11 -6.30
C MET A 50 1.74 11.43 -5.80
N GLU A 51 3.06 11.50 -5.78
CA GLU A 51 3.64 12.80 -6.08
C GLU A 51 3.12 13.16 -7.48
N PRO A 52 2.49 14.33 -7.69
CA PRO A 52 2.41 14.86 -9.04
C PRO A 52 3.84 14.83 -9.57
N LEU A 53 4.08 14.38 -10.80
CA LEU A 53 5.37 14.65 -11.46
C LEU A 53 5.51 16.17 -11.47
N ARG A 54 6.11 16.76 -10.43
CA ARG A 54 6.06 18.20 -10.18
C ARG A 54 6.69 18.96 -11.34
N GLU A 55 7.53 18.27 -12.11
CA GLU A 55 8.03 18.74 -13.39
C GLU A 55 8.13 17.54 -14.34
N LEU A 56 7.10 17.32 -15.16
CA LEU A 56 7.27 16.56 -16.40
C LEU A 56 8.19 17.40 -17.29
N ILE A 57 9.51 17.23 -17.14
CA ILE A 57 10.49 17.93 -17.95
C ILE A 57 10.27 17.42 -19.37
N THR A 58 9.67 18.25 -20.22
CA THR A 58 9.52 17.95 -21.64
C THR A 58 10.91 18.09 -22.25
N VAL A 59 11.63 16.98 -22.37
CA VAL A 59 12.90 16.96 -23.09
C VAL A 59 12.56 16.94 -24.59
N PRO A 60 12.88 18.00 -25.35
CA PRO A 60 12.66 17.96 -26.78
C PRO A 60 13.56 16.89 -27.40
N ALA A 61 13.07 16.18 -28.41
CA ALA A 61 13.81 15.10 -29.04
C ALA A 61 15.18 15.53 -29.59
N SER A 62 15.33 16.82 -29.94
CA SER A 62 16.60 17.44 -30.34
C SER A 62 17.67 17.47 -29.25
N SER A 63 17.30 17.27 -27.99
CA SER A 63 18.22 17.24 -26.83
C SER A 63 18.71 15.83 -26.51
N ILE A 64 18.21 14.81 -27.21
CA ILE A 64 18.66 13.42 -27.04
C ILE A 64 19.86 13.21 -27.96
N ILE A 65 21.06 13.15 -27.38
CA ILE A 65 22.28 12.81 -28.10
C ILE A 65 22.56 11.32 -27.85
N GLU A 66 22.71 10.54 -28.92
CA GLU A 66 23.13 9.15 -28.81
C GLU A 66 24.58 9.10 -28.28
N ALA A 67 24.79 8.38 -27.19
CA ALA A 67 26.13 8.16 -26.64
C ALA A 67 26.91 7.23 -27.58
N GLY A 68 27.57 7.82 -28.58
CA GLY A 68 28.34 7.12 -29.60
C GLY A 68 28.61 7.94 -30.86
N SER A 69 27.90 9.05 -31.09
CA SER A 69 28.15 9.89 -32.26
C SER A 69 29.28 10.89 -31.99
N LEU A 70 30.41 10.70 -32.68
CA LEU A 70 31.51 11.66 -32.74
C LEU A 70 30.98 12.97 -33.34
N GLN A 71 31.05 14.08 -32.59
CA GLN A 71 30.85 15.41 -33.18
C GLN A 71 32.09 15.72 -34.03
N VAL A 72 31.90 15.75 -35.35
CA VAL A 72 32.91 16.22 -36.32
C VAL A 72 32.73 17.71 -36.52
#